data_AF-A0A496A9Q5-F1
#
_entry.id   AF-A0A496A9Q5-F1
#
_cell.length_a   1.000
_cell.length_b   1.000
_cell.length_c   1.000
_cell.angle_alpha   90.00
_cell.angle_beta   90.00
_cell.angle_gamma   90.00
#
_symmetry.space_group_name_H-M   'P 1'
#
loop_
_entity.id
_entity.type
_entity.pdbx_description
1 polymer ?
#
loop_
_entity_poly.entity_id
_entity_poly.type
_entity_poly.pdbx_seq_one_letter_code
_entity_poly.pdbx_strand_id
1 'polypeptide(L)'
;MAGYSRIYCIGGEGGFLGADGINPIDFQILVGDADRQWLEVRYFNSDIRPMGKVEVIIPAGPDHPDALIDACMAFFPEYFESCPSLTPVVEALGNASRIDFHLDGEPSGWAQLREEARSLFKHLIIYEAKLNKVNG
;
A
#
# COMPACT_ATOMS: atom_id res chain seq x y z
N MET A 1 -21.90 4.77 -6.53
CA MET A 1 -21.19 4.33 -7.74
C MET A 1 -19.73 4.20 -7.35
N ALA A 2 -19.07 3.12 -7.74
CA ALA A 2 -17.69 2.83 -7.37
C ALA A 2 -16.82 2.82 -8.64
N GLY A 3 -15.59 3.32 -8.54
CA GLY A 3 -14.62 3.31 -9.62
C GLY A 3 -13.19 3.51 -9.11
N TYR A 4 -12.19 3.33 -9.97
CA TYR A 4 -10.80 3.56 -9.62
C TYR A 4 -10.32 4.90 -10.17
N SER A 5 -9.72 5.73 -9.32
CA SER A 5 -9.20 7.05 -9.71
C SER A 5 -7.69 7.04 -9.96
N ARG A 6 -6.94 6.21 -9.24
CA ARG A 6 -5.48 6.14 -9.30
C ARG A 6 -5.00 4.70 -9.24
N ILE A 7 -3.80 4.50 -9.78
CA ILE A 7 -3.05 3.25 -9.65
C ILE A 7 -1.62 3.62 -9.28
N TYR A 8 -1.11 3.04 -8.20
CA TYR A 8 0.31 3.08 -7.87
C TYR A 8 0.95 1.76 -8.27
N CYS A 9 2.12 1.81 -8.88
CA CYS A 9 2.94 0.65 -9.22
C CYS A 9 4.18 0.66 -8.32
N ILE A 10 4.41 -0.45 -7.62
CA ILE A 10 5.56 -0.65 -6.73
C ILE A 10 6.46 -1.70 -7.38
N GLY A 11 7.77 -1.49 -7.39
CA GLY A 11 8.68 -2.37 -8.11
C GLY A 11 10.15 -1.96 -8.06
N GLY A 12 10.89 -2.35 -9.09
CA GLY A 12 12.30 -1.95 -9.30
C GLY A 12 12.46 -0.85 -10.35
N GLU A 13 13.64 -0.22 -10.37
CA GLU A 13 14.05 0.66 -11.46
C GLU A 13 14.56 -0.17 -12.65
N GLY A 14 13.98 0.07 -13.83
CA GLY A 14 14.42 -0.53 -15.09
C GLY A 14 15.56 0.25 -15.75
N GLY A 15 16.50 -0.48 -16.37
CA GLY A 15 17.62 0.12 -17.10
C GLY A 15 18.70 0.72 -16.20
N PHE A 16 19.62 1.50 -16.77
CA PHE A 16 20.65 2.20 -15.99
C PHE A 16 20.02 3.43 -15.30
N LEU A 17 19.93 3.41 -13.96
CA LEU A 17 19.34 4.48 -13.14
C LEU A 17 17.89 4.83 -13.52
N GLY A 18 17.04 3.82 -13.77
CA GLY A 18 15.61 4.03 -14.03
C GLY A 18 15.27 4.56 -15.43
N ALA A 19 16.20 4.52 -16.38
CA ALA A 19 16.00 5.00 -17.74
C ALA A 19 14.80 4.36 -18.47
N ASP A 20 14.44 3.12 -18.11
CA ASP A 20 13.34 2.38 -18.70
C ASP A 20 12.04 2.48 -17.87
N GLY A 21 12.03 3.29 -16.81
CA GLY A 21 10.91 3.41 -15.87
C GLY A 21 10.88 2.29 -14.83
N ILE A 22 9.70 1.78 -14.51
CA ILE A 22 9.51 0.72 -13.51
C ILE A 22 9.61 -0.67 -14.15
N ASN A 23 10.56 -1.48 -13.69
CA ASN A 23 10.73 -2.88 -14.10
C ASN A 23 11.63 -3.63 -13.08
N PRO A 24 11.17 -4.75 -12.48
CA PRO A 24 9.83 -5.32 -12.61
C PRO A 24 8.77 -4.46 -11.91
N ILE A 25 7.49 -4.68 -12.25
CA ILE A 25 6.37 -4.28 -11.39
C ILE A 25 6.11 -5.44 -10.45
N ASP A 26 6.33 -5.24 -9.15
CA ASP A 26 6.10 -6.26 -8.13
C ASP A 26 4.62 -6.36 -7.78
N PHE A 27 3.97 -5.22 -7.57
CA PHE A 27 2.53 -5.14 -7.34
C PHE A 27 1.97 -3.76 -7.70
N GLN A 28 0.65 -3.69 -7.80
CA GLN A 28 -0.10 -2.46 -7.95
C GLN A 28 -1.00 -2.23 -6.74
N ILE A 29 -1.21 -0.97 -6.42
CA ILE A 29 -2.25 -0.52 -5.50
C ILE A 29 -3.27 0.26 -6.31
N LEU A 30 -4.50 -0.25 -6.38
CA LEU A 30 -5.62 0.41 -7.02
C LEU A 30 -6.34 1.26 -5.98
N VAL A 31 -6.52 2.55 -6.27
CA VAL A 31 -7.26 3.47 -5.40
C VAL A 31 -8.67 3.59 -5.93
N GLY A 32 -9.61 3.05 -5.17
CA GLY A 32 -11.03 3.10 -5.46
C GLY A 32 -11.74 4.21 -4.71
N ASP A 33 -12.76 4.79 -5.33
CA ASP A 33 -13.60 5.85 -4.77
C ASP A 33 -15.08 5.49 -4.91
N ALA A 34 -15.80 5.57 -3.78
CA ALA A 34 -17.24 5.40 -3.68
C ALA A 34 -17.81 6.32 -2.58
N ASP A 35 -18.55 5.78 -1.62
CA ASP A 35 -18.88 6.47 -0.36
C ASP A 35 -17.62 6.77 0.46
N ARG A 36 -16.62 5.88 0.38
CA ARG A 36 -15.29 5.99 0.99
C ARG A 36 -14.23 5.63 -0.03
N GLN A 37 -13.02 6.11 0.21
CA GLN A 37 -11.84 5.70 -0.56
C GLN A 37 -11.31 4.37 -0.02
N TRP A 38 -10.77 3.51 -0.87
CA TRP A 38 -10.01 2.33 -0.45
C TRP A 38 -8.80 2.10 -1.35
N LEU A 39 -7.82 1.40 -0.80
CA LEU A 39 -6.61 0.96 -1.50
C LEU A 39 -6.63 -0.57 -1.51
N GLU A 40 -6.58 -1.17 -2.69
CA GLU A 40 -6.53 -2.63 -2.87
C GLU A 40 -5.27 -3.06 -3.61
N VAL A 41 -4.72 -4.21 -3.24
CA VAL A 41 -3.48 -4.73 -3.85
C VAL A 41 -3.74 -5.71 -4.99
N ARG A 42 -2.88 -5.66 -6.01
CA ARG A 42 -2.75 -6.66 -7.08
C ARG A 42 -1.30 -7.07 -7.24
N TYR A 43 -0.97 -8.29 -6.83
CA TYR A 43 0.39 -8.82 -6.91
C TYR A 43 0.72 -9.37 -8.30
N PHE A 44 1.92 -9.06 -8.79
CA PHE A 44 2.55 -9.71 -9.95
C PHE A 44 3.71 -10.60 -9.51
N ASN A 45 4.43 -10.18 -8.47
CA ASN A 45 5.45 -10.97 -7.81
C ASN A 45 4.82 -11.90 -6.75
N SER A 46 4.93 -13.21 -6.98
CA SER A 46 4.36 -14.23 -6.10
C SER A 46 5.09 -14.43 -4.79
N ASP A 47 6.25 -13.80 -4.60
CA ASP A 47 7.05 -13.95 -3.38
C ASP A 47 6.62 -12.95 -2.30
N ILE A 48 5.99 -11.84 -2.70
CA ILE A 48 5.48 -10.84 -1.76
C ILE A 48 4.20 -11.35 -1.09
N ARG A 49 4.13 -11.12 0.23
CA ARG A 49 2.98 -11.50 1.06
C ARG A 49 2.49 -10.30 1.86
N PRO A 50 1.16 -10.08 1.96
CA PRO A 50 0.63 -9.05 2.83
C PRO A 50 0.80 -9.43 4.30
N MET A 51 0.62 -8.43 5.17
CA MET A 51 0.47 -8.59 6.60
C MET A 51 -0.80 -9.40 6.89
N GLY A 52 -0.62 -10.63 7.39
CA GLY A 52 -1.73 -11.56 7.59
C GLY A 52 -2.41 -11.92 6.27
N LYS A 53 -3.65 -11.44 6.08
CA LYS A 53 -4.45 -11.64 4.85
C LYS A 53 -4.94 -10.33 4.24
N VAL A 54 -4.35 -9.20 4.64
CA VAL A 54 -4.86 -7.88 4.29
C VAL A 54 -4.73 -7.63 2.80
N GLU A 55 -5.86 -7.44 2.13
CA GLU A 55 -5.93 -7.13 0.69
C GLU A 55 -6.47 -5.73 0.43
N VAL A 56 -7.08 -5.10 1.45
CA VAL A 56 -7.74 -3.79 1.35
C VAL A 56 -7.47 -2.94 2.59
N ILE A 57 -7.16 -1.66 2.37
CA ILE A 57 -7.11 -0.62 3.41
C ILE A 57 -8.13 0.47 3.08
N ILE A 58 -8.93 0.88 4.07
CA ILE A 58 -9.76 2.07 4.01
C ILE A 58 -9.11 3.13 4.91
N PRO A 59 -8.54 4.21 4.33
CA PRO A 59 -7.93 5.28 5.12
C PRO A 59 -8.96 6.02 5.98
N ALA A 60 -8.48 6.77 6.97
CA ALA A 60 -9.34 7.56 7.86
C ALA A 60 -10.16 8.64 7.14
N GLY A 61 -9.74 9.03 5.92
CA GLY A 61 -10.47 9.91 5.04
C GLY A 61 -9.95 9.81 3.59
N PRO A 62 -10.69 10.37 2.62
CA PRO A 62 -10.20 10.43 1.24
C PRO A 62 -8.91 11.26 1.15
N ASP A 63 -7.97 10.82 0.32
CA ASP A 63 -6.68 11.49 0.09
C ASP A 63 -5.84 11.68 1.37
N HIS A 64 -6.03 10.80 2.36
CA HIS A 64 -5.25 10.86 3.58
C HIS A 64 -3.75 10.78 3.27
N PRO A 65 -2.90 11.68 3.79
CA PRO A 65 -1.49 11.79 3.39
C PRO A 65 -0.68 10.52 3.68
N ASP A 66 -1.09 9.75 4.70
CA ASP A 66 -0.43 8.50 5.07
C ASP A 66 -1.04 7.25 4.40
N ALA A 67 -2.09 7.40 3.57
CA ALA A 67 -2.80 6.25 3.00
C ALA A 67 -1.87 5.31 2.20
N LEU A 68 -0.93 5.87 1.45
CA LEU A 68 -0.01 5.08 0.62
C LEU A 68 1.06 4.36 1.44
N ILE A 69 1.63 4.99 2.46
CA ILE A 69 2.58 4.30 3.36
C ILE A 69 1.87 3.21 4.16
N ASP A 70 0.65 3.47 4.63
CA ASP A 70 -0.17 2.47 5.32
C ASP A 70 -0.44 1.26 4.42
N ALA A 71 -0.80 1.50 3.16
CA ALA A 71 -0.98 0.45 2.17
C ALA A 71 0.32 -0.33 1.91
N CYS A 72 1.45 0.33 1.72
CA CYS A 72 2.73 -0.36 1.54
C CYS A 72 3.13 -1.21 2.76
N MET A 73 2.93 -0.73 3.98
CA MET A 73 3.20 -1.51 5.20
C MET A 73 2.34 -2.77 5.28
N ALA A 74 1.06 -2.67 4.95
CA ALA A 74 0.17 -3.82 4.98
C ALA A 74 0.40 -4.79 3.81
N PHE A 75 0.72 -4.29 2.62
CA PHE A 75 0.81 -5.11 1.42
C PHE A 75 2.22 -5.64 1.15
N PHE A 76 3.25 -5.03 1.74
CA PHE A 76 4.63 -5.45 1.62
C PHE A 76 5.40 -5.35 2.96
N PRO A 77 4.93 -6.03 4.03
CA PRO A 77 5.53 -5.99 5.37
C PRO A 77 7.01 -6.39 5.39
N GLU A 78 7.45 -7.33 4.55
CA GLU A 78 8.85 -7.79 4.51
C GLU A 78 9.83 -6.65 4.20
N TYR A 79 9.43 -5.66 3.39
CA TYR A 79 10.24 -4.47 3.14
C TYR A 79 10.49 -3.63 4.40
N PHE A 80 9.62 -3.75 5.39
CA PHE A 80 9.65 -3.03 6.66
C PHE A 80 10.09 -3.92 7.83
N GLU A 81 10.71 -5.07 7.57
CA GLU A 81 11.10 -6.03 8.63
C GLU A 81 12.04 -5.45 9.70
N SER A 82 12.78 -4.39 9.35
CA SER A 82 13.66 -3.69 10.29
C SER A 82 12.93 -2.76 11.27
N CYS A 83 11.63 -2.51 11.07
CA CYS A 83 10.80 -1.75 11.99
C CYS A 83 10.46 -2.60 13.24
N PRO A 84 10.93 -2.22 14.45
CA PRO A 84 10.68 -3.00 15.66
C PRO A 84 9.20 -3.24 15.97
N SER A 85 8.34 -2.32 15.56
CA SER A 85 6.90 -2.40 15.82
C SER A 85 6.15 -3.32 14.85
N LEU A 86 6.80 -3.84 13.80
CA LEU A 86 6.12 -4.62 12.77
C LEU A 86 5.51 -5.91 13.32
N THR A 87 6.31 -6.72 14.02
CA THR A 87 5.88 -8.04 14.51
C THR A 87 4.67 -7.95 15.45
N PRO A 88 4.68 -7.08 16.50
CA PRO A 88 3.50 -6.89 17.35
C PRO A 88 2.25 -6.44 16.59
N VAL A 89 2.39 -5.59 15.56
CA VAL A 89 1.26 -5.13 14.76
C VAL A 89 0.68 -6.27 13.90
N VAL A 90 1.54 -7.10 13.29
CA VAL A 90 1.12 -8.28 12.52
C VAL A 90 0.34 -9.25 13.43
N GLU A 91 0.84 -9.52 14.63
CA GLU A 91 0.20 -10.39 15.60
C GLU A 91 -1.17 -9.85 16.04
N ALA A 92 -1.27 -8.54 16.29
CA ALA A 92 -2.51 -7.88 16.68
C ALA A 92 -3.59 -7.91 15.58
N LEU A 93 -3.18 -7.84 14.31
CA LEU A 93 -4.10 -7.93 13.16
C LEU A 93 -4.59 -9.35 12.88
N GLY A 94 -3.78 -10.36 13.20
CA GLY A 94 -4.13 -11.77 13.03
C GLY A 94 -4.50 -12.11 11.58
N ASN A 95 -5.72 -12.60 11.36
CA ASN A 95 -6.22 -13.04 10.05
C ASN A 95 -7.11 -12.00 9.35
N ALA A 96 -7.05 -10.73 9.74
CA ALA A 96 -7.82 -9.67 9.10
C ALA A 96 -7.51 -9.62 7.60
N SER A 97 -8.56 -9.55 6.76
CA SER A 97 -8.42 -9.36 5.32
C SER A 97 -8.60 -7.91 4.88
N ARG A 98 -9.03 -7.04 5.81
CA ARG A 98 -9.30 -5.62 5.59
C ARG A 98 -8.93 -4.84 6.84
N ILE A 99 -8.36 -3.65 6.65
CA ILE A 99 -8.17 -2.65 7.70
C ILE A 99 -9.03 -1.43 7.36
N ASP A 100 -9.83 -0.95 8.31
CA ASP A 100 -10.75 0.18 8.11
C ASP A 100 -10.50 1.26 9.17
N PHE A 101 -9.57 2.18 8.90
CA PHE A 101 -9.24 3.26 9.83
C PHE A 101 -10.39 4.26 10.02
N HIS A 102 -11.31 4.33 9.06
CA HIS A 102 -12.46 5.23 9.15
C HIS A 102 -13.50 4.74 10.16
N LEU A 103 -13.78 3.43 10.22
CA LEU A 103 -14.77 2.87 11.14
C LEU A 103 -14.17 2.29 12.42
N ASP A 104 -13.05 1.58 12.29
CA ASP A 104 -12.46 0.80 13.38
C ASP A 104 -11.32 1.56 14.07
N GLY A 105 -10.84 2.66 13.47
CA GLY A 105 -9.66 3.38 13.91
C GLY A 105 -8.36 2.65 13.59
N GLU A 106 -7.24 3.20 14.05
CA GLU A 106 -5.92 2.59 13.84
C GLU A 106 -5.70 1.40 14.78
N PRO A 107 -5.18 0.25 14.28
CA PRO A 107 -4.72 -0.85 15.12
C PRO A 107 -3.66 -0.39 16.13
N SER A 108 -3.59 -1.09 17.26
CA SER A 108 -2.59 -0.79 18.28
C SER A 108 -1.17 -0.92 17.70
N GLY A 109 -0.32 0.08 17.97
CA GLY A 109 1.06 0.12 17.46
C GLY A 109 1.21 0.63 16.02
N TRP A 110 0.11 0.81 15.28
CA TRP A 110 0.16 1.21 13.86
C TRP A 110 0.84 2.56 13.65
N ALA A 111 0.49 3.58 14.45
CA ALA A 111 1.12 4.90 14.37
C ALA A 111 2.64 4.85 14.58
N GLN A 112 3.12 4.01 15.51
CA GLN A 112 4.55 3.85 15.75
C GLN A 112 5.24 3.15 14.57
N LEU A 113 4.65 2.07 14.07
CA LEU A 113 5.14 1.37 12.88
C LEU A 113 5.21 2.33 11.67
N ARG A 114 4.20 3.17 11.47
CA ARG A 114 4.17 4.19 10.41
C ARG A 114 5.37 5.13 10.51
N GLU A 115 5.65 5.66 11.70
CA GLU A 115 6.78 6.57 11.90
C GLU A 115 8.13 5.88 11.63
N GLU A 116 8.30 4.63 12.08
CA GLU A 116 9.50 3.82 11.79
C GLU A 116 9.66 3.58 10.28
N ALA A 117 8.56 3.29 9.59
CA ALA A 117 8.52 2.99 8.16
C ALA A 117 8.80 4.21 7.27
N ARG A 118 8.64 5.45 7.76
CA ARG A 118 8.77 6.67 6.93
C ARG A 118 10.13 6.77 6.23
N SER A 119 11.20 6.31 6.87
CA SER A 119 12.53 6.34 6.25
C SER A 119 12.65 5.33 5.12
N LEU A 120 12.17 4.10 5.32
CA LEU A 120 12.19 3.02 4.33
C LEU A 120 11.28 3.35 3.16
N PHE A 121 10.08 3.87 3.44
CA PHE A 121 9.10 4.25 2.42
C PHE A 121 9.65 5.24 1.39
N LYS A 122 10.55 6.15 1.79
CA LYS A 122 11.20 7.10 0.87
C LYS A 122 12.12 6.43 -0.16
N HIS A 123 12.54 5.19 0.10
CA HIS A 123 13.39 4.40 -0.77
C HIS A 123 12.61 3.38 -1.61
N LEU A 124 11.29 3.25 -1.41
CA LEU A 124 10.46 2.48 -2.32
C LEU A 124 10.36 3.18 -3.67
N ILE A 125 10.50 2.39 -4.72
CA ILE A 125 10.29 2.85 -6.08
C ILE A 125 8.79 2.73 -6.37
N ILE A 126 8.12 3.89 -6.38
CA ILE A 126 6.68 3.99 -6.59
C ILE A 126 6.40 4.92 -7.76
N TYR A 127 5.64 4.42 -8.72
CA TYR A 127 5.16 5.19 -9.87
C TYR A 127 3.65 5.34 -9.79
N GLU A 128 3.15 6.54 -10.07
CA GLU A 128 1.71 6.78 -10.24
C GLU A 128 1.33 6.67 -11.72
N ALA A 129 0.35 5.82 -12.04
CA ALA A 129 -0.17 5.70 -13.40
C ALA A 129 -1.23 6.77 -13.68
N LYS A 130 -1.17 7.38 -14.87
CA LYS A 130 -2.16 8.36 -15.33
C LYS A 130 -3.30 7.65 -16.07
N LEU A 131 -4.48 7.62 -15.46
CA LEU A 131 -5.69 7.09 -16.09
C LEU A 131 -6.32 8.13 -17.01
N ASN A 132 -6.40 7.82 -18.30
CA ASN A 132 -7.06 8.67 -19.29
C ASN A 132 -8.18 7.86 -19.97
N LYS A 133 -9.37 8.43 -20.08
CA LYS A 133 -10.46 7.84 -20.87
C LYS A 133 -10.08 7.90 -22.35
N VAL A 134 -9.91 6.73 -22.97
CA VAL A 134 -9.45 6.64 -24.38
C VAL A 134 -10.62 6.71 -25.37
N ASN A 135 -11.85 6.41 -24.92
CA ASN A 135 -13.06 6.40 -25.73
C ASN A 135 -14.15 7.26 -25.09
N GLY A 136 -14.10 8.57 -25.31
CA GLY A 136 -15.11 9.55 -24.89
C GLY A 136 -15.67 10.30 -26.08
#